data_AF-A0AA43PFP8-F1
#
_entry.id   AF-A0AA43PFP8-F1
#
_cell.length_a   1.000
_cell.length_b   1.000
_cell.length_c   1.000
_cell.angle_alpha   90.00
_cell.angle_beta   90.00
_cell.angle_gamma   90.00
#
_symmetry.space_group_name_H-M   'P 1'
#
loop_
_entity.id
_entity.type
_entity.pdbx_description
1 polymer ?
#
loop_
_entity_poly.entity_id
_entity_poly.type
_entity_poly.pdbx_seq_one_letter_code
_entity_poly.pdbx_strand_id
1 'polypeptide(L)'
;MKKKVLKAGSAILALAIVFGAATILVKTTETEKENKKTSVNTYIRSIASKEVGIETKQEDQGYHILMNYPKTKNKVINQKLEEFSNHELSSFKDCTPEKDTDEKGSLFQSFETYEFSPDIVSFKFNVMRKSNARVQAENQVITKTYNLKENKELQLSDLFKDKDDLSSIAQNIYEKMVKLQENSNQRAKQVLSAGLQPMEKNFNAFILDNKCLDFFLRPGQVNSSTNLYTKVSVPLSELGEIVKPQILVGDLKEEAKHSKIKIPSAQQVQSKALAHKKLVALTFDDGPDPQTTPRLLSILKKANVPATFFVLGNRLELYPELVKKEHALGNQVGSHTYNHENLPQLPAKQAQDEIKKTSDLMQKTVGIRPQGLRPPYGATTPQINKMAQTPIIQWSVDSLDWESKNVDQIEQVVMNEVYDGSIILMHDIYDTSVDGAARVIQKLKNQGYTFVTVNQLIQARGKLENSHVYYNATQ
;
A
#
# COMPACT_ATOMS: atom_id res chain seq x y z
N MET A 1 46.00 -10.11 32.47
CA MET A 1 45.32 -8.82 32.72
C MET A 1 45.81 -7.77 31.73
N LYS A 2 44.87 -7.03 31.12
CA LYS A 2 44.98 -5.75 30.35
C LYS A 2 44.27 -5.84 28.99
N LYS A 3 42.95 -5.59 29.01
CA LYS A 3 42.21 -5.10 27.84
C LYS A 3 42.38 -3.58 27.78
N LYS A 4 42.92 -3.07 26.67
CA LYS A 4 42.80 -1.67 26.27
C LYS A 4 41.43 -1.48 25.63
N VAL A 5 40.67 -0.54 26.17
CA VAL A 5 39.44 0.00 25.58
C VAL A 5 39.84 0.97 24.47
N LEU A 6 39.35 0.75 23.25
CA LEU A 6 39.34 1.77 22.21
C LEU A 6 37.89 2.17 21.91
N LYS A 7 37.62 3.46 22.05
CA LYS A 7 36.36 4.14 21.73
C LYS A 7 36.11 4.08 20.22
N ALA A 8 34.90 3.73 19.82
CA ALA A 8 34.33 4.15 18.55
C ALA A 8 33.05 4.93 18.87
N GLY A 9 33.08 6.24 18.60
CA GLY A 9 31.95 7.13 18.78
C GLY A 9 30.89 6.86 17.72
N SER A 10 29.71 6.43 18.16
CA SER A 10 28.50 6.45 17.33
C SER A 10 27.90 7.84 17.40
N ALA A 11 27.91 8.56 16.28
CA ALA A 11 27.03 9.69 16.07
C ALA A 11 25.58 9.16 16.07
N ILE A 12 24.84 9.51 17.11
CA ILE A 12 23.44 9.17 17.29
C ILE A 12 22.64 10.03 16.30
N LEU A 13 22.19 9.43 15.19
CA LEU A 13 21.07 9.98 14.42
C LEU A 13 19.80 9.63 15.20
N ALA A 14 19.35 10.56 16.05
CA ALA A 14 18.19 10.37 16.89
C ALA A 14 16.90 10.43 16.05
N LEU A 15 16.34 9.27 15.71
CA LEU A 15 14.91 9.14 15.41
C LEU A 15 14.23 8.54 16.65
N ALA A 16 13.43 9.33 17.35
CA ALA A 16 12.60 8.85 18.44
C ALA A 16 11.38 8.11 17.87
N ILE A 17 11.50 6.79 17.69
CA ILE A 17 10.33 5.93 17.52
C ILE A 17 9.79 5.66 18.93
N VAL A 18 8.86 6.49 19.38
CA VAL A 18 8.15 6.24 20.64
C VAL A 18 7.18 5.09 20.38
N PHE A 19 7.55 3.87 20.77
CA PHE A 19 6.58 2.82 21.06
C PHE A 19 5.83 3.23 22.32
N GLY A 20 4.86 4.12 22.15
CA GLY A 20 3.96 4.54 23.21
C GLY A 20 2.94 3.44 23.49
N ALA A 21 3.35 2.35 24.14
CA ALA A 21 2.43 1.70 25.06
C ALA A 21 2.31 2.66 26.25
N ALA A 22 1.34 3.58 26.22
CA ALA A 22 1.02 4.37 27.39
C ALA A 22 0.44 3.42 28.45
N THR A 23 1.30 2.79 29.24
CA THR A 23 0.92 2.16 30.50
C THR A 23 0.75 3.29 31.50
N ILE A 24 -0.48 3.76 31.67
CA ILE A 24 -0.80 4.70 32.74
C ILE A 24 -0.79 3.90 34.04
N LEU A 25 0.34 3.95 34.74
CA LEU A 25 0.48 3.47 36.12
C LEU A 25 0.57 4.72 36.99
N VAL A 26 -0.52 5.08 37.67
CA VAL A 26 -0.51 6.13 38.69
C VAL A 26 -1.01 5.54 40.00
N LYS A 27 -0.13 5.62 41.00
CA LYS A 27 -0.32 5.19 42.39
C LYS A 27 -1.59 5.78 42.98
N THR A 28 -2.41 4.92 43.56
CA THR A 28 -3.50 5.27 44.45
C THR A 28 -2.95 5.80 45.77
N THR A 29 -3.28 7.04 46.11
CA THR A 29 -3.41 7.46 47.50
C THR A 29 -4.89 7.67 47.77
N GLU A 30 -5.42 6.86 48.69
CA GLU A 30 -6.79 6.88 49.17
C GLU A 30 -7.14 8.22 49.80
N THR A 31 -8.34 8.73 49.51
CA THR A 31 -9.27 9.23 50.53
C THR A 31 -10.68 9.28 49.96
N GLU A 32 -11.63 8.85 50.79
CA GLU A 32 -12.97 8.37 50.46
C GLU A 32 -14.01 9.42 50.04
N LYS A 33 -15.00 8.94 49.29
CA LYS A 33 -16.43 9.31 49.26
C LYS A 33 -16.78 10.74 48.81
N GLU A 34 -17.11 10.89 47.52
CA GLU A 34 -18.43 11.39 47.07
C GLU A 34 -18.59 11.36 45.53
N ASN A 35 -19.77 10.90 45.10
CA ASN A 35 -20.43 11.08 43.80
C ASN A 35 -19.87 10.40 42.52
N LYS A 36 -20.64 9.40 42.06
CA LYS A 36 -20.60 8.66 40.77
C LYS A 36 -20.65 9.50 39.47
N LYS A 37 -20.58 10.83 39.52
CA LYS A 37 -20.54 11.72 38.34
C LYS A 37 -19.11 12.07 37.88
N THR A 38 -18.10 11.83 38.72
CA THR A 38 -16.74 12.33 38.49
C THR A 38 -15.89 11.41 37.60
N SER A 39 -16.26 10.13 37.43
CA SER A 39 -15.42 9.15 36.74
C SER A 39 -15.44 9.22 35.21
N VAL A 40 -16.43 9.87 34.58
CA VAL A 40 -16.47 9.99 33.11
C VAL A 40 -15.68 11.21 32.62
N ASN A 41 -15.67 12.30 33.40
CA ASN A 41 -14.96 13.54 33.05
C ASN A 41 -13.43 13.40 33.00
N THR A 42 -12.85 12.36 33.60
CA THR A 42 -11.39 12.17 33.62
C THR A 42 -10.84 11.53 32.33
N TYR A 43 -11.69 10.91 31.48
CA TYR A 43 -11.22 10.07 30.37
C TYR A 43 -11.19 10.75 28.99
N ILE A 44 -11.72 11.96 28.83
CA ILE A 44 -11.89 12.61 27.50
C ILE A 44 -11.28 14.00 27.52
N ARG A 45 -9.96 14.06 27.51
CA ARG A 45 -9.24 15.33 27.38
C ARG A 45 -9.03 15.63 25.91
N SER A 46 -9.71 16.67 25.42
CA SER A 46 -9.35 17.27 24.12
C SER A 46 -8.17 18.21 24.31
N ILE A 47 -7.24 18.18 23.36
CA ILE A 47 -6.04 19.02 23.36
C ILE A 47 -6.20 19.98 22.18
N ALA A 48 -6.73 21.16 22.45
CA ALA A 48 -6.84 22.21 21.44
C ALA A 48 -5.60 23.11 21.47
N SER A 49 -5.22 23.65 20.31
CA SER A 49 -4.19 24.68 20.24
C SER A 49 -4.73 26.00 20.81
N LYS A 50 -3.85 27.00 20.97
CA LYS A 50 -4.23 28.31 21.52
C LYS A 50 -5.32 29.00 20.68
N GLU A 51 -5.35 28.76 19.37
CA GLU A 51 -6.25 29.43 18.43
C GLU A 51 -7.51 28.61 18.11
N VAL A 52 -7.64 27.41 18.68
CA VAL A 52 -8.79 26.51 18.48
C VAL A 52 -9.57 26.36 19.78
N GLY A 53 -10.86 26.66 19.74
CA GLY A 53 -11.79 26.39 20.83
C GLY A 53 -12.30 24.96 20.82
N ILE A 54 -12.91 24.55 21.94
CA ILE A 54 -13.60 23.26 22.09
C ILE A 54 -15.10 23.53 22.18
N GLU A 55 -15.88 22.93 21.28
CA GLU A 55 -17.32 22.83 21.42
C GLU A 55 -17.67 21.44 21.95
N THR A 56 -18.66 21.37 22.83
CA THR A 56 -19.08 20.13 23.49
C THR A 56 -20.55 19.86 23.22
N LYS A 57 -20.84 18.68 22.68
CA LYS A 57 -22.19 18.15 22.57
C LYS A 57 -22.37 17.00 23.56
N GLN A 58 -23.34 17.13 24.44
CA GLN A 58 -23.67 16.12 25.44
C GLN A 58 -25.16 15.77 25.37
N GLU A 59 -25.46 14.48 25.46
CA GLU A 59 -26.82 13.95 25.51
C GLU A 59 -26.84 12.76 26.47
N ASP A 60 -27.86 12.71 27.33
CA ASP A 60 -28.05 11.65 28.32
C ASP A 60 -29.54 11.24 28.35
N GLN A 61 -29.95 10.50 27.32
CA GLN A 61 -31.33 9.99 27.11
C GLN A 61 -31.31 8.50 26.75
N GLY A 62 -30.71 7.71 27.64
CA GLY A 62 -30.37 6.30 27.40
C GLY A 62 -29.09 6.11 26.58
N TYR A 63 -28.69 7.10 25.77
CA TYR A 63 -27.34 7.18 25.23
C TYR A 63 -26.45 8.02 26.12
N HIS A 64 -25.22 7.56 26.41
CA HIS A 64 -24.20 8.37 27.06
C HIS A 64 -23.30 9.01 25.99
N ILE A 65 -23.65 10.22 25.55
CA ILE A 65 -22.94 10.92 24.48
C ILE A 65 -22.15 12.09 25.08
N LEU A 66 -20.85 12.12 24.81
CA LEU A 66 -20.01 13.28 25.06
C LEU A 66 -19.03 13.47 23.89
N MET A 67 -19.25 14.51 23.11
CA MET A 67 -18.48 14.78 21.90
C MET A 67 -17.87 16.17 21.95
N ASN A 68 -16.55 16.19 22.04
CA ASN A 68 -15.78 17.41 21.85
C ASN A 68 -15.38 17.52 20.38
N TYR A 69 -15.51 18.71 19.80
CA TYR A 69 -15.05 19.00 18.44
C TYR A 69 -14.48 20.41 18.32
N PRO A 70 -13.58 20.64 17.34
CA PRO A 70 -12.83 21.89 17.27
C PRO A 70 -13.69 23.04 16.73
N LYS A 71 -13.46 24.23 17.29
CA LYS A 71 -14.00 25.50 16.80
C LYS A 71 -12.85 26.43 16.41
N THR A 72 -12.68 26.64 15.12
CA THR A 72 -11.67 27.53 14.54
C THR A 72 -12.23 28.94 14.31
N LYS A 73 -11.39 29.88 13.88
CA LYS A 73 -11.84 31.19 13.37
C LYS A 73 -12.49 31.09 11.98
N ASN A 74 -12.30 29.99 11.25
CA ASN A 74 -12.84 29.79 9.91
C ASN A 74 -14.24 29.17 9.96
N LYS A 75 -15.26 29.94 9.56
CA LYS A 75 -16.67 29.52 9.59
C LYS A 75 -16.97 28.31 8.68
N VAL A 76 -16.35 28.24 7.50
CA VAL A 76 -16.57 27.15 6.54
C VAL A 76 -16.00 25.84 7.09
N ILE A 77 -14.81 25.90 7.67
CA ILE A 77 -14.19 24.72 8.31
C ILE A 77 -14.98 24.29 9.55
N ASN A 78 -15.48 25.25 10.35
CA ASN A 78 -16.34 24.94 11.50
C ASN A 78 -17.60 24.18 11.07
N GLN A 79 -18.25 24.61 9.99
CA GLN A 79 -19.42 23.90 9.46
C GLN A 79 -19.06 22.46 9.07
N LYS A 80 -17.93 22.25 8.38
CA LYS A 80 -17.47 20.89 8.00
C LYS A 80 -17.17 20.00 9.22
N LEU A 81 -16.55 20.56 10.26
CA LEU A 81 -16.23 19.84 11.50
C LEU A 81 -17.49 19.48 12.31
N GLU A 82 -18.48 20.37 12.29
CA GLU A 82 -19.79 20.15 12.91
C GLU A 82 -20.60 19.10 12.13
N GLU A 83 -20.66 19.20 10.80
CA GLU A 83 -21.28 18.19 9.93
C GLU A 83 -20.64 16.80 10.13
N PHE A 84 -19.30 16.74 10.21
CA PHE A 84 -18.58 15.53 10.53
C PHE A 84 -19.01 14.96 11.89
N SER A 85 -18.98 15.76 12.96
CA SER A 85 -19.33 15.28 14.31
C SER A 85 -20.81 14.87 14.41
N ASN A 86 -21.70 15.57 13.70
CA ASN A 86 -23.12 15.18 13.63
C ASN A 86 -23.33 13.89 12.83
N HIS A 87 -22.55 13.66 11.77
CA HIS A 87 -22.55 12.41 11.03
C HIS A 87 -22.10 11.23 11.91
N GLU A 88 -21.02 11.40 12.69
CA GLU A 88 -20.54 10.39 13.63
C GLU A 88 -21.59 10.02 14.68
N LEU A 89 -22.32 11.03 15.19
CA LEU A 89 -23.43 10.83 16.11
C LEU A 89 -24.61 10.08 15.45
N SER A 90 -25.01 10.50 14.25
CA SER A 90 -26.11 9.85 13.51
C SER A 90 -25.77 8.39 13.23
N SER A 91 -24.58 8.13 12.67
CA SER A 91 -24.11 6.78 12.35
C SER A 91 -24.08 5.87 13.59
N PHE A 92 -23.67 6.40 14.74
CA PHE A 92 -23.72 5.66 16.00
C PHE A 92 -25.14 5.28 16.41
N LYS A 93 -26.09 6.21 16.33
CA LYS A 93 -27.50 5.97 16.65
C LYS A 93 -28.15 4.99 15.66
N ASP A 94 -27.84 5.10 14.37
CA ASP A 94 -28.34 4.19 13.33
C ASP A 94 -27.86 2.75 13.56
N CYS A 95 -26.60 2.58 13.98
CA CYS A 95 -26.02 1.26 14.29
C CYS A 95 -26.38 0.73 15.68
N THR A 96 -26.97 1.57 16.53
CA THR A 96 -27.36 1.25 17.91
C THR A 96 -28.82 1.66 18.10
N PRO A 97 -29.77 1.04 17.36
CA PRO A 97 -31.16 1.48 17.36
C PRO A 97 -31.76 1.37 18.77
N GLU A 98 -32.77 2.19 19.02
CA GLU A 98 -33.46 2.22 20.30
C GLU A 98 -34.01 0.83 20.65
N LYS A 99 -33.56 0.30 21.79
CA LYS A 99 -34.13 -0.88 22.43
C LYS A 99 -34.73 -0.45 23.77
N ASP A 100 -35.72 -1.20 24.28
CA ASP A 100 -36.30 -1.04 25.61
C ASP A 100 -35.32 -1.44 26.73
N THR A 101 -34.16 -0.79 26.77
CA THR A 101 -33.14 -0.94 27.82
C THR A 101 -32.70 0.44 28.32
N ASP A 102 -32.50 0.58 29.63
CA ASP A 102 -32.21 1.87 30.27
C ASP A 102 -30.88 2.50 29.81
N GLU A 103 -29.87 1.68 29.51
CA GLU A 103 -28.65 2.09 28.80
C GLU A 103 -28.80 1.62 27.35
N LYS A 104 -28.55 2.45 26.35
CA LYS A 104 -28.66 2.15 24.90
C LYS A 104 -27.28 2.00 24.27
N GLY A 105 -26.32 2.81 24.72
CA GLY A 105 -24.91 2.78 24.33
C GLY A 105 -24.18 4.06 24.69
N SER A 106 -22.88 4.10 24.45
CA SER A 106 -22.03 5.27 24.69
C SER A 106 -21.24 5.69 23.46
N LEU A 107 -21.21 6.99 23.20
CA LEU A 107 -20.37 7.61 22.17
C LEU A 107 -19.54 8.71 22.79
N PHE A 108 -18.24 8.59 22.62
CA PHE A 108 -17.28 9.47 23.21
C PHE A 108 -16.31 9.96 22.13
N GLN A 109 -16.21 11.27 21.95
CA GLN A 109 -15.29 11.88 20.99
C GLN A 109 -14.42 12.90 21.69
N SER A 110 -13.11 12.73 21.55
CA SER A 110 -12.12 13.77 21.85
C SER A 110 -11.37 14.12 20.57
N PHE A 111 -10.69 15.27 20.58
CA PHE A 111 -9.78 15.61 19.51
C PHE A 111 -8.47 16.20 20.05
N GLU A 112 -7.45 16.11 19.21
CA GLU A 112 -6.16 16.77 19.37
C GLU A 112 -5.92 17.65 18.15
N THR A 113 -5.44 18.87 18.37
CA THR A 113 -5.08 19.83 17.31
C THR A 113 -3.57 19.83 17.09
N TYR A 114 -3.19 19.82 15.81
CA TYR A 114 -1.82 19.91 15.34
C TYR A 114 -1.73 21.06 14.34
N GLU A 115 -1.00 22.10 14.71
CA GLU A 115 -0.80 23.26 13.86
C GLU A 115 0.48 23.08 13.05
N PHE A 116 0.32 22.93 11.74
CA PHE A 116 1.45 22.82 10.84
C PHE A 116 1.94 24.21 10.40
N SER A 117 1.01 25.10 10.09
CA SER A 117 1.28 26.48 9.71
C SER A 117 0.06 27.36 10.02
N PRO A 118 0.15 28.70 9.86
CA PRO A 118 -1.02 29.57 10.01
C PRO A 118 -2.20 29.21 9.11
N ASP A 119 -1.93 28.56 7.96
CA ASP A 119 -2.93 28.19 6.97
C ASP A 119 -3.31 26.70 7.02
N ILE A 120 -2.53 25.84 7.69
CA ILE A 120 -2.77 24.39 7.70
C ILE A 120 -2.86 23.87 9.13
N VAL A 121 -3.98 23.22 9.43
CA VAL A 121 -4.26 22.60 10.73
C VAL A 121 -4.77 21.18 10.54
N SER A 122 -4.30 20.28 11.38
CA SER A 122 -4.76 18.90 11.47
C SER A 122 -5.50 18.66 12.78
N PHE A 123 -6.58 17.89 12.70
CA PHE A 123 -7.36 17.41 13.84
C PHE A 123 -7.31 15.89 13.85
N LYS A 124 -6.92 15.32 14.98
CA LYS A 124 -6.98 13.89 15.23
C LYS A 124 -8.11 13.63 16.23
N PHE A 125 -9.17 13.00 15.77
CA PHE A 125 -10.28 12.57 16.59
C PHE A 125 -10.03 11.16 17.13
N ASN A 126 -10.20 11.00 18.44
CA ASN A 126 -10.29 9.69 19.08
C ASN A 126 -11.77 9.45 19.42
N VAL A 127 -12.39 8.50 18.72
CA VAL A 127 -13.81 8.16 18.84
C VAL A 127 -13.92 6.79 19.49
N MET A 128 -14.58 6.72 20.64
CA MET A 128 -14.92 5.48 21.31
C MET A 128 -16.43 5.24 21.20
N ARG A 129 -16.81 4.08 20.67
CA ARG A 129 -18.22 3.64 20.56
C ARG A 129 -18.42 2.36 21.35
N LYS A 130 -19.47 2.31 22.15
CA LYS A 130 -19.88 1.10 22.86
C LYS A 130 -21.39 0.92 22.70
N SER A 131 -21.82 -0.17 22.10
CA SER A 131 -23.23 -0.56 22.07
C SER A 131 -23.46 -1.72 23.04
N ASN A 132 -24.70 -1.88 23.52
CA ASN A 132 -25.03 -3.01 24.41
C ASN A 132 -24.82 -4.38 23.78
N ALA A 133 -24.90 -4.47 22.45
CA ALA A 133 -24.66 -5.70 21.71
C ALA A 133 -23.17 -6.09 21.68
N ARG A 134 -22.25 -5.21 22.08
CA ARG A 134 -20.80 -5.44 22.04
C ARG A 134 -20.22 -5.49 23.44
N VAL A 135 -19.45 -6.55 23.70
CA VAL A 135 -18.73 -6.75 24.96
C VAL A 135 -17.57 -5.77 25.12
N GLN A 136 -16.98 -5.29 24.02
CA GLN A 136 -15.83 -4.38 24.00
C GLN A 136 -16.15 -3.08 23.27
N ALA A 137 -15.62 -1.97 23.79
CA ALA A 137 -15.68 -0.67 23.14
C ALA A 137 -14.80 -0.67 21.88
N GLU A 138 -15.34 -0.09 20.81
CA GLU A 138 -14.61 0.15 19.57
C GLU A 138 -13.92 1.51 19.65
N ASN A 139 -12.60 1.53 19.45
CA ASN A 139 -11.83 2.76 19.39
C ASN A 139 -11.40 3.03 17.95
N GLN A 140 -11.66 4.24 17.47
CA GLN A 140 -11.27 4.69 16.13
C GLN A 140 -10.46 5.98 16.21
N VAL A 141 -9.44 6.06 15.37
CA VAL A 141 -8.72 7.30 15.08
C VAL A 141 -9.18 7.79 13.70
N ILE A 142 -9.69 9.01 13.67
CA ILE A 142 -10.10 9.70 12.44
C ILE A 142 -9.31 11.01 12.36
N THR A 143 -8.76 11.34 11.20
CA THR A 143 -7.98 12.57 11.03
C THR A 143 -8.62 13.48 10.01
N LYS A 144 -8.51 14.79 10.23
CA LYS A 144 -8.99 15.82 9.32
C LYS A 144 -7.93 16.91 9.20
N THR A 145 -7.35 17.06 8.02
CA THR A 145 -6.32 18.07 7.75
C THR A 145 -6.89 19.11 6.79
N TYR A 146 -6.86 20.39 7.17
CA TYR A 146 -7.47 21.47 6.41
C TYR A 146 -6.45 22.53 6.02
N ASN A 147 -6.59 23.03 4.79
CA ASN A 147 -6.06 24.33 4.38
C ASN A 147 -7.16 25.38 4.63
N LEU A 148 -6.91 26.24 5.62
CA LEU A 148 -7.82 27.28 6.11
C LEU A 148 -8.02 28.40 5.09
N LYS A 149 -7.03 28.68 4.22
CA LYS A 149 -7.15 29.71 3.19
C LYS A 149 -7.99 29.24 2.00
N GLU A 150 -7.83 27.98 1.61
CA GLU A 150 -8.56 27.37 0.50
C GLU A 150 -9.91 26.78 0.91
N ASN A 151 -10.24 26.77 2.21
CA ASN A 151 -11.41 26.09 2.77
C ASN A 151 -11.51 24.61 2.38
N LYS A 152 -10.35 23.94 2.21
CA LYS A 152 -10.24 22.60 1.62
C LYS A 152 -9.73 21.58 2.63
N GLU A 153 -10.35 20.40 2.66
CA GLU A 153 -9.77 19.22 3.34
C GLU A 153 -8.67 18.64 2.44
N LEU A 154 -7.45 18.59 2.94
CA LEU A 154 -6.30 18.06 2.21
C LEU A 154 -6.34 16.54 2.20
N GLN A 155 -6.15 15.97 1.02
CA GLN A 155 -5.89 14.55 0.81
C GLN A 155 -4.38 14.32 0.65
N LEU A 156 -3.91 13.06 0.68
CA LEU A 156 -2.47 12.77 0.49
C LEU A 156 -1.99 13.23 -0.89
N SER A 157 -2.84 13.07 -1.90
CA SER A 157 -2.58 13.55 -3.26
C SER A 157 -2.41 15.07 -3.34
N ASP A 158 -2.91 15.84 -2.37
CA ASP A 158 -2.66 17.28 -2.28
C ASP A 158 -1.26 17.59 -1.74
N LEU A 159 -0.68 16.69 -0.95
CA LEU A 159 0.63 16.87 -0.31
C LEU A 159 1.80 16.60 -1.26
N PHE A 160 1.68 15.60 -2.12
CA PHE A 160 2.81 15.11 -2.94
C PHE A 160 2.79 15.65 -4.37
N LYS A 161 3.96 15.75 -5.01
CA LYS A 161 4.10 16.23 -6.38
C LYS A 161 3.59 15.21 -7.39
N ASP A 162 3.97 13.95 -7.21
CA ASP A 162 3.71 12.84 -8.12
C ASP A 162 2.93 11.71 -7.44
N LYS A 163 2.20 10.92 -8.23
CA LYS A 163 1.43 9.77 -7.72
C LYS A 163 2.32 8.67 -7.16
N ASP A 164 3.57 8.59 -7.61
CA ASP A 164 4.55 7.58 -7.18
C ASP A 164 5.23 7.92 -5.83
N ASP A 165 5.03 9.12 -5.30
CA ASP A 165 5.64 9.55 -4.04
C ASP A 165 5.11 8.75 -2.85
N LEU A 166 3.82 8.37 -2.88
CA LEU A 166 3.24 7.49 -1.85
C LEU A 166 3.91 6.12 -1.84
N SER A 167 4.31 5.59 -3.00
CA SER A 167 5.06 4.34 -3.12
C SER A 167 6.42 4.43 -2.43
N SER A 168 7.11 5.55 -2.58
CA SER A 168 8.40 5.78 -1.94
C SER A 168 8.28 5.90 -0.42
N ILE A 169 7.26 6.60 0.08
CA ILE A 169 6.97 6.71 1.52
C ILE A 169 6.61 5.34 2.10
N ALA A 170 5.68 4.64 1.46
CA ALA A 170 5.22 3.33 1.90
C ALA A 170 6.36 2.32 2.00
N GLN A 171 7.27 2.32 1.01
CA GLN A 171 8.44 1.46 0.98
C GLN A 171 9.45 1.82 2.09
N ASN A 172 9.72 3.11 2.30
CA ASN A 172 10.59 3.57 3.39
C ASN A 172 10.04 3.14 4.76
N ILE A 173 8.73 3.31 4.98
CA ILE A 173 8.05 2.83 6.19
C ILE A 173 8.21 1.31 6.32
N TYR A 174 7.99 0.55 5.24
CA TYR A 174 8.14 -0.90 5.22
C TYR A 174 9.55 -1.34 5.62
N GLU A 175 10.59 -0.75 5.03
CA GLU A 175 11.98 -1.10 5.32
C GLU A 175 12.37 -0.82 6.77
N LYS A 176 11.96 0.34 7.30
CA LYS A 176 12.16 0.69 8.71
C LYS A 176 11.44 -0.31 9.63
N MET A 177 10.19 -0.66 9.31
CA MET A 177 9.42 -1.62 10.11
C MET A 177 9.97 -3.04 10.03
N VAL A 178 10.46 -3.49 8.87
CA VAL A 178 11.10 -4.81 8.72
C VAL A 178 12.38 -4.91 9.55
N LYS A 179 13.22 -3.85 9.58
CA LYS A 179 14.43 -3.82 10.41
C LYS A 179 14.11 -3.96 11.90
N LEU A 180 13.06 -3.28 12.36
CA LEU A 180 12.60 -3.40 13.74
C LEU A 180 11.98 -4.78 14.05
N GLN A 181 11.58 -5.51 13.02
CA GLN A 181 10.97 -6.83 13.09
C GLN A 181 11.86 -7.92 12.47
N GLU A 182 13.19 -7.78 12.53
CA GLU A 182 14.14 -8.69 11.85
C GLU A 182 13.90 -10.19 12.18
N ASN A 183 13.46 -10.48 13.40
CA ASN A 183 13.15 -11.83 13.90
C ASN A 183 11.68 -12.28 13.68
N SER A 184 10.88 -11.50 12.95
CA SER A 184 9.47 -11.81 12.71
C SER A 184 9.29 -12.92 11.66
N ASN A 185 8.26 -13.75 11.87
CA ASN A 185 7.93 -14.83 10.94
C ASN A 185 7.41 -14.31 9.59
N GLN A 186 7.37 -15.19 8.58
CA GLN A 186 6.95 -14.82 7.22
C GLN A 186 5.53 -14.24 7.16
N ARG A 187 4.62 -14.70 8.02
CA ARG A 187 3.25 -14.19 8.10
C ARG A 187 3.22 -12.72 8.56
N ALA A 188 4.04 -12.35 9.54
CA ALA A 188 4.16 -10.96 9.98
C ALA A 188 4.69 -10.05 8.85
N LYS A 189 5.68 -10.52 8.09
CA LYS A 189 6.20 -9.79 6.91
C LYS A 189 5.15 -9.61 5.81
N GLN A 190 4.30 -10.62 5.59
CA GLN A 190 3.19 -10.53 4.63
C GLN A 190 2.11 -9.53 5.09
N VAL A 191 1.73 -9.55 6.37
CA VAL A 191 0.78 -8.56 6.93
C VAL A 191 1.33 -7.15 6.77
N LEU A 192 2.61 -6.95 7.11
CA LEU A 192 3.29 -5.67 6.95
C LEU A 192 3.29 -5.18 5.50
N SER A 193 3.66 -6.05 4.55
CA SER A 193 3.68 -5.72 3.11
C SER A 193 2.28 -5.40 2.57
N ALA A 194 1.25 -6.16 2.96
CA ALA A 194 -0.12 -5.90 2.55
C ALA A 194 -0.68 -4.60 3.16
N GLY A 195 -0.40 -4.36 4.45
CA GLY A 195 -0.84 -3.18 5.19
C GLY A 195 -0.22 -1.87 4.73
N LEU A 196 0.97 -1.95 4.12
CA LEU A 196 1.71 -0.80 3.58
C LEU A 196 1.67 -0.71 2.06
N GLN A 197 0.75 -1.40 1.38
CA GLN A 197 0.56 -1.16 -0.06
C GLN A 197 0.27 0.33 -0.30
N PRO A 198 0.86 0.96 -1.34
CA PRO A 198 0.81 2.41 -1.56
C PRO A 198 -0.53 2.85 -2.13
N MET A 199 -1.57 2.65 -1.34
CA MET A 199 -2.95 3.01 -1.64
C MET A 199 -3.37 4.10 -0.66
N GLU A 200 -4.02 5.15 -1.15
CA GLU A 200 -4.47 6.27 -0.31
C GLU A 200 -5.32 5.79 0.89
N LYS A 201 -6.18 4.80 0.68
CA LYS A 201 -6.98 4.16 1.75
C LYS A 201 -6.16 3.54 2.90
N ASN A 202 -4.91 3.16 2.66
CA ASN A 202 -4.03 2.58 3.68
C ASN A 202 -3.33 3.65 4.53
N PHE A 203 -3.31 4.90 4.04
CA PHE A 203 -2.61 6.03 4.64
C PHE A 203 -3.54 7.24 4.88
N ASN A 204 -4.86 7.06 4.75
CA ASN A 204 -5.85 8.14 4.83
C ASN A 204 -5.97 8.80 6.21
N ALA A 205 -5.55 8.10 7.27
CA ALA A 205 -5.47 8.65 8.61
C ALA A 205 -4.08 9.29 8.80
N PHE A 206 -3.95 10.57 8.43
CA PHE A 206 -2.70 11.32 8.58
C PHE A 206 -2.91 12.70 9.20
N ILE A 207 -1.88 13.20 9.87
CA ILE A 207 -1.80 14.59 10.33
C ILE A 207 -0.46 15.19 9.90
N LEU A 208 -0.47 16.51 9.69
CA LEU A 208 0.74 17.31 9.60
C LEU A 208 0.96 17.98 10.95
N ASP A 209 2.04 17.56 11.61
CA ASP A 209 2.62 18.29 12.74
C ASP A 209 3.80 19.13 12.23
N ASN A 210 4.24 20.13 12.98
CA ASN A 210 5.29 21.07 12.61
C ASN A 210 6.66 20.45 12.25
N LYS A 211 6.83 19.13 12.44
CA LYS A 211 8.04 18.37 12.12
C LYS A 211 7.80 17.08 11.34
N CYS A 212 6.61 16.51 11.38
CA CYS A 212 6.34 15.16 10.88
C CYS A 212 5.02 15.09 10.10
N LEU A 213 5.03 14.28 9.05
CA LEU A 213 3.83 13.66 8.52
C LEU A 213 3.60 12.35 9.28
N ASP A 214 2.57 12.34 10.13
CA ASP A 214 2.23 11.20 10.96
C ASP A 214 1.07 10.42 10.35
N PHE A 215 1.22 9.11 10.22
CA PHE A 215 0.17 8.17 9.81
C PHE A 215 -0.33 7.34 10.99
N PHE A 216 -1.63 7.06 11.03
CA PHE A 216 -2.26 6.20 12.04
C PHE A 216 -2.80 4.94 11.36
N LEU A 217 -1.99 3.90 11.31
CA LEU A 217 -2.34 2.63 10.68
C LEU A 217 -3.30 1.86 11.59
N ARG A 218 -4.35 1.27 11.00
CA ARG A 218 -5.44 0.63 11.75
C ARG A 218 -4.95 -0.59 12.54
N PRO A 219 -5.67 -0.98 13.61
CA PRO A 219 -5.47 -2.26 14.26
C PRO A 219 -5.42 -3.41 13.25
N GLY A 220 -4.46 -4.32 13.40
CA GLY A 220 -4.27 -5.44 12.47
C GLY A 220 -3.64 -5.10 11.11
N GLN A 221 -3.54 -3.82 10.71
CA GLN A 221 -3.08 -3.44 9.36
C GLN A 221 -1.64 -3.86 9.09
N VAL A 222 -0.73 -3.52 9.99
CA VAL A 222 0.71 -3.83 9.88
C VAL A 222 1.20 -4.82 10.93
N ASN A 223 0.36 -5.13 11.91
CA ASN A 223 0.63 -6.13 12.93
C ASN A 223 -0.69 -6.76 13.37
N SER A 224 -0.87 -8.04 13.04
CA SER A 224 -2.08 -8.80 13.36
C SER A 224 -2.32 -9.05 14.86
N SER A 225 -1.32 -8.80 15.71
CA SER A 225 -1.38 -9.06 17.17
C SER A 225 -1.77 -7.83 18.00
N THR A 226 -1.94 -6.66 17.38
CA THR A 226 -2.32 -5.43 18.08
C THR A 226 -3.74 -4.99 17.73
N ASN A 227 -4.50 -4.66 18.76
CA ASN A 227 -5.80 -4.02 18.65
C ASN A 227 -5.71 -2.48 18.71
N LEU A 228 -4.49 -1.94 18.69
CA LEU A 228 -4.23 -0.50 18.76
C LEU A 228 -3.78 0.03 17.39
N TYR A 229 -4.07 1.30 17.15
CA TYR A 229 -3.52 2.03 16.02
C TYR A 229 -2.00 2.11 16.14
N THR A 230 -1.30 1.92 15.03
CA THR A 230 0.15 2.10 14.95
C THR A 230 0.45 3.47 14.35
N LYS A 231 1.01 4.36 15.17
CA LYS A 231 1.51 5.66 14.70
C LYS A 231 2.85 5.48 13.99
N VAL A 232 2.96 6.00 12.78
CA VAL A 232 4.21 6.05 12.01
C VAL A 232 4.52 7.49 11.69
N SER A 233 5.66 7.98 12.17
CA SER A 233 6.11 9.35 11.94
C SER A 233 7.15 9.39 10.83
N VAL A 234 6.88 10.19 9.81
CA VAL A 234 7.84 10.50 8.74
C VAL A 234 8.27 11.96 8.91
N PRO A 235 9.52 12.23 9.33
CA PRO A 235 10.01 13.59 9.45
C PRO A 235 9.90 14.32 8.12
N LEU A 236 9.42 15.56 8.12
CA LEU A 236 9.24 16.34 6.89
C LEU A 236 10.58 16.62 6.20
N SER A 237 11.66 16.71 6.98
CA SER A 237 13.04 16.77 6.46
C SER A 237 13.43 15.55 5.61
N GLU A 238 12.84 14.38 5.88
CA GLU A 238 13.04 13.17 5.07
C GLU A 238 12.22 13.18 3.79
N LEU A 239 11.11 13.93 3.73
CA LEU A 239 10.26 13.98 2.54
C LEU A 239 10.89 14.82 1.42
N GLY A 240 11.78 15.77 1.73
CA GLY A 240 12.58 16.50 0.75
C GLY A 240 11.73 17.15 -0.35
N GLU A 241 12.10 16.91 -1.62
CA GLU A 241 11.42 17.48 -2.79
C GLU A 241 10.08 16.81 -3.13
N ILE A 242 9.65 15.73 -2.50
CA ILE A 242 8.41 15.03 -2.91
C ILE A 242 7.15 15.77 -2.44
N VAL A 243 7.27 16.64 -1.44
CA VAL A 243 6.17 17.47 -0.96
C VAL A 243 6.02 18.69 -1.87
N LYS A 244 4.77 19.05 -2.20
CA LYS A 244 4.48 20.25 -2.98
C LYS A 244 5.00 21.49 -2.24
N PRO A 245 5.74 22.41 -2.91
CA PRO A 245 6.33 23.58 -2.25
C PRO A 245 5.32 24.50 -1.54
N GLN A 246 4.07 24.50 -2.01
CA GLN A 246 2.95 25.25 -1.44
C GLN A 246 2.51 24.73 -0.06
N ILE A 247 2.84 23.48 0.26
CA ILE A 247 2.58 22.89 1.58
C ILE A 247 3.69 23.24 2.55
N LEU A 248 4.94 23.40 2.12
CA LEU A 248 6.07 23.68 3.01
C LEU A 248 6.01 25.13 3.55
N VAL A 249 6.40 25.36 4.81
CA VAL A 249 6.39 26.70 5.46
C VAL A 249 7.68 26.94 6.25
N GLY A 250 8.16 28.19 6.27
CA GLY A 250 9.31 28.61 7.07
C GLY A 250 10.59 27.83 6.77
N ASP A 251 11.31 27.44 7.82
CA ASP A 251 12.59 26.72 7.75
C ASP A 251 12.47 25.36 7.04
N LEU A 252 11.28 24.75 7.02
CA LEU A 252 11.02 23.50 6.30
C LEU A 252 11.18 23.64 4.78
N LYS A 253 10.98 24.84 4.21
CA LYS A 253 11.27 25.10 2.79
C LYS A 253 12.77 25.03 2.50
N GLU A 254 13.59 25.53 3.42
CA GLU A 254 15.04 25.52 3.28
C GLU A 254 15.62 24.14 3.59
N GLU A 255 15.09 23.44 4.59
CA GLU A 255 15.46 22.04 4.88
C GLU A 255 15.11 21.09 3.72
N ALA A 256 13.95 21.27 3.08
CA ALA A 256 13.57 20.47 1.92
C ALA A 256 14.51 20.65 0.72
N LYS A 257 15.01 21.87 0.48
CA LYS A 257 16.00 22.18 -0.57
C LYS A 257 17.38 21.56 -0.29
N HIS A 258 17.73 21.40 0.98
CA HIS A 258 19.05 20.89 1.40
C HIS A 258 19.01 19.44 1.87
N SER A 259 17.86 18.77 1.73
CA SER A 259 17.73 17.36 2.10
C SER A 259 18.66 16.51 1.24
N LYS A 260 19.76 16.03 1.86
CA LYS A 260 20.74 15.14 1.22
C LYS A 260 20.22 13.71 1.06
N ILE A 261 19.05 13.41 1.62
CA ILE A 261 18.41 12.10 1.51
C ILE A 261 17.66 12.09 0.19
N LYS A 262 18.30 11.55 -0.85
CA LYS A 262 17.53 10.92 -1.93
C LYS A 262 16.79 9.77 -1.26
N ILE A 263 15.48 9.91 -1.03
CA ILE A 263 14.65 8.72 -0.82
C ILE A 263 14.87 7.91 -2.09
N PRO A 264 15.59 6.78 -2.05
CA PRO A 264 15.75 5.99 -3.25
C PRO A 264 14.33 5.59 -3.64
N SER A 265 13.99 5.75 -4.92
CA SER A 265 12.69 5.25 -5.38
C SER A 265 12.55 3.78 -4.93
N ALA A 266 11.32 3.31 -4.69
CA ALA A 266 11.10 1.90 -4.32
C ALA A 266 11.84 0.93 -5.26
N GLN A 267 11.99 1.33 -6.53
CA GLN A 267 12.77 0.65 -7.56
C GLN A 267 14.28 0.58 -7.25
N GLN A 268 14.92 1.63 -6.70
CA GLN A 268 16.35 1.65 -6.36
C GLN A 268 16.71 0.82 -5.14
N VAL A 269 15.83 0.72 -4.13
CA VAL A 269 16.12 -0.15 -2.98
C VAL A 269 15.89 -1.61 -3.34
N GLN A 270 14.83 -1.90 -4.09
CA GLN A 270 14.53 -3.24 -4.56
C GLN A 270 15.62 -3.74 -5.52
N SER A 271 16.13 -2.91 -6.43
CA SER A 271 17.24 -3.28 -7.30
C SER A 271 18.53 -3.61 -6.53
N LYS A 272 18.89 -2.82 -5.52
CA LYS A 272 20.05 -3.13 -4.64
C LYS A 272 19.89 -4.44 -3.87
N ALA A 273 18.71 -4.74 -3.35
CA ALA A 273 18.45 -5.99 -2.63
C ALA A 273 18.50 -7.24 -3.53
N LEU A 274 18.28 -7.04 -4.84
CA LEU A 274 18.25 -8.10 -5.86
C LEU A 274 19.54 -8.19 -6.68
N ALA A 275 20.45 -7.21 -6.58
CA ALA A 275 21.64 -7.10 -7.42
C ALA A 275 22.58 -8.32 -7.35
N HIS A 276 22.65 -9.01 -6.21
CA HIS A 276 23.56 -10.15 -5.99
C HIS A 276 22.86 -11.52 -5.98
N LYS A 277 21.57 -11.58 -6.31
CA LYS A 277 20.80 -12.83 -6.33
C LYS A 277 20.66 -13.35 -7.75
N LYS A 278 20.61 -14.67 -7.94
CA LYS A 278 20.15 -15.27 -9.19
C LYS A 278 18.64 -15.02 -9.33
N LEU A 279 18.21 -14.32 -10.36
CA LEU A 279 16.84 -13.91 -10.59
C LEU A 279 16.24 -14.65 -11.78
N VAL A 280 14.93 -14.88 -11.72
CA VAL A 280 14.15 -15.43 -12.83
C VAL A 280 12.72 -14.88 -12.78
N ALA A 281 12.13 -14.58 -13.93
CA ALA A 281 10.73 -14.22 -14.04
C ALA A 281 9.93 -15.35 -14.68
N LEU A 282 8.91 -15.83 -13.96
CA LEU A 282 7.93 -16.76 -14.48
C LEU A 282 6.77 -15.97 -15.09
N THR A 283 6.45 -16.25 -16.34
CA THR A 283 5.42 -15.50 -17.10
C THR A 283 4.37 -16.43 -17.69
N PHE A 284 3.13 -15.96 -17.75
CA PHE A 284 1.98 -16.73 -18.20
C PHE A 284 1.16 -15.94 -19.21
N ASP A 285 0.92 -16.52 -20.38
CA ASP A 285 0.17 -15.92 -21.48
C ASP A 285 -1.23 -16.56 -21.63
N ASP A 286 -2.10 -15.89 -22.38
CA ASP A 286 -3.46 -16.29 -22.79
C ASP A 286 -4.58 -16.28 -21.73
N GLY A 287 -4.22 -16.16 -20.46
CA GLY A 287 -5.18 -16.04 -19.37
C GLY A 287 -6.01 -14.75 -19.38
N PRO A 288 -6.92 -14.59 -18.40
CA PRO A 288 -7.23 -15.56 -17.36
C PRO A 288 -8.13 -16.71 -17.86
N ASP A 289 -7.89 -17.92 -17.34
CA ASP A 289 -8.79 -19.06 -17.46
C ASP A 289 -9.42 -19.42 -16.09
N PRO A 290 -10.75 -19.52 -15.99
CA PRO A 290 -11.42 -19.73 -14.70
C PRO A 290 -11.14 -21.09 -14.06
N GLN A 291 -10.63 -22.08 -14.80
CA GLN A 291 -10.35 -23.42 -14.27
C GLN A 291 -8.91 -23.53 -13.75
N THR A 292 -7.93 -23.03 -14.50
CA THR A 292 -6.50 -23.25 -14.23
C THR A 292 -5.83 -22.09 -13.51
N THR A 293 -6.11 -20.83 -13.88
CA THR A 293 -5.49 -19.65 -13.26
C THR A 293 -5.70 -19.58 -11.73
N PRO A 294 -6.89 -19.88 -11.14
CA PRO A 294 -7.04 -19.90 -9.68
C PRO A 294 -6.15 -20.92 -8.97
N ARG A 295 -5.90 -22.08 -9.61
CA ARG A 295 -5.02 -23.12 -9.08
C ARG A 295 -3.56 -22.66 -9.13
N LEU A 296 -3.14 -22.06 -10.25
CA LEU A 296 -1.82 -21.47 -10.39
C LEU A 296 -1.57 -20.36 -9.35
N LEU A 297 -2.51 -19.43 -9.17
CA LEU A 297 -2.42 -18.39 -8.14
C LEU A 297 -2.27 -18.97 -6.72
N SER A 298 -2.92 -20.11 -6.45
CA SER A 298 -2.79 -20.81 -5.17
C SER A 298 -1.40 -21.43 -4.99
N ILE A 299 -0.81 -21.99 -6.06
CA ILE A 299 0.56 -22.51 -6.08
C ILE A 299 1.58 -21.39 -5.85
N LEU A 300 1.47 -20.30 -6.61
CA LEU A 300 2.33 -19.11 -6.48
C LEU A 300 2.28 -18.52 -5.07
N LYS A 301 1.07 -18.35 -4.52
CA LYS A 301 0.87 -17.85 -3.15
C LYS A 301 1.49 -18.78 -2.11
N LYS A 302 1.26 -20.10 -2.19
CA LYS A 302 1.86 -21.08 -1.26
C LYS A 302 3.39 -21.09 -1.35
N ALA A 303 3.91 -20.92 -2.56
CA ALA A 303 5.34 -20.80 -2.79
C ALA A 303 5.89 -19.41 -2.42
N ASN A 304 5.06 -18.39 -2.18
CA ASN A 304 5.52 -17.01 -2.01
C ASN A 304 6.40 -16.57 -3.20
N VAL A 305 5.93 -16.88 -4.41
CA VAL A 305 6.59 -16.57 -5.69
C VAL A 305 5.69 -15.61 -6.46
N PRO A 306 6.17 -14.41 -6.81
CA PRO A 306 5.48 -13.55 -7.75
C PRO A 306 5.66 -14.06 -9.18
N ALA A 307 4.68 -13.79 -10.04
CA ALA A 307 4.75 -14.05 -11.49
C ALA A 307 4.29 -12.82 -12.29
N THR A 308 4.35 -12.92 -13.62
CA THR A 308 3.79 -11.93 -14.55
C THR A 308 2.76 -12.58 -15.46
N PHE A 309 1.55 -12.04 -15.51
CA PHE A 309 0.46 -12.53 -16.36
C PHE A 309 0.26 -11.57 -17.54
N PHE A 310 0.33 -12.06 -18.76
CA PHE A 310 -0.04 -11.31 -19.96
C PHE A 310 -1.43 -11.75 -20.38
N VAL A 311 -2.42 -10.94 -20.03
CA VAL A 311 -3.84 -11.32 -20.17
C VAL A 311 -4.41 -10.87 -21.50
N LEU A 312 -5.32 -11.68 -22.05
CA LEU A 312 -6.13 -11.32 -23.21
C LEU A 312 -7.30 -10.43 -22.79
N GLY A 313 -7.55 -9.38 -23.55
CA GLY A 313 -8.65 -8.44 -23.29
C GLY A 313 -10.03 -9.09 -23.36
N ASN A 314 -10.26 -10.01 -24.31
CA ASN A 314 -11.54 -10.73 -24.40
C ASN A 314 -11.79 -11.65 -23.20
N ARG A 315 -10.75 -12.24 -22.58
CA ARG A 315 -10.83 -13.02 -21.34
C ARG A 315 -11.03 -12.14 -20.12
N LEU A 316 -10.31 -11.02 -20.05
CA LEU A 316 -10.47 -10.01 -19.01
C LEU A 316 -11.90 -9.47 -18.93
N GLU A 317 -12.58 -9.32 -20.07
CA GLU A 317 -13.97 -8.85 -20.12
C GLU A 317 -14.93 -9.83 -19.43
N LEU A 318 -14.65 -11.13 -19.56
CA LEU A 318 -15.44 -12.20 -18.94
C LEU A 318 -15.07 -12.44 -17.47
N TYR A 319 -13.79 -12.30 -17.12
CA TYR A 319 -13.26 -12.67 -15.80
C TYR A 319 -12.47 -11.53 -15.10
N PRO A 320 -13.03 -10.32 -14.95
CA PRO A 320 -12.30 -9.19 -14.38
C PRO A 320 -11.87 -9.39 -12.93
N GLU A 321 -12.64 -10.15 -12.15
CA GLU A 321 -12.31 -10.46 -10.74
C GLU A 321 -11.08 -11.35 -10.61
N LEU A 322 -10.80 -12.19 -11.60
CA LEU A 322 -9.63 -13.06 -11.59
C LEU A 322 -8.34 -12.26 -11.83
N VAL A 323 -8.37 -11.29 -12.77
CA VAL A 323 -7.25 -10.37 -13.01
C VAL A 323 -7.03 -9.42 -11.83
N LYS A 324 -8.10 -8.94 -11.18
CA LYS A 324 -7.98 -8.21 -9.90
C LYS A 324 -7.26 -9.04 -8.84
N LYS A 325 -7.56 -10.35 -8.78
CA LYS A 325 -6.93 -11.27 -7.83
C LYS A 325 -5.46 -11.54 -8.18
N GLU A 326 -5.11 -11.69 -9.45
CA GLU A 326 -3.71 -11.76 -9.91
C GLU A 326 -2.92 -10.56 -9.37
N HIS A 327 -3.43 -9.35 -9.64
CA HIS A 327 -2.79 -8.11 -9.21
C HIS A 327 -2.73 -7.97 -7.68
N ALA A 328 -3.84 -8.21 -6.98
CA ALA A 328 -3.93 -8.09 -5.52
C ALA A 328 -3.02 -9.07 -4.76
N LEU A 329 -2.61 -10.19 -5.40
CA LEU A 329 -1.65 -11.15 -4.85
C LEU A 329 -0.19 -10.73 -5.06
N GLY A 330 0.06 -9.54 -5.62
CA GLY A 330 1.41 -9.00 -5.82
C GLY A 330 2.09 -9.46 -7.12
N ASN A 331 1.32 -10.03 -8.05
CA ASN A 331 1.82 -10.35 -9.39
C ASN A 331 1.79 -9.11 -10.29
N GLN A 332 2.63 -9.10 -11.32
CA GLN A 332 2.55 -8.13 -12.40
C GLN A 332 1.49 -8.56 -13.40
N VAL A 333 0.74 -7.60 -13.94
CA VAL A 333 -0.25 -7.86 -15.00
C VAL A 333 0.05 -6.99 -16.22
N GLY A 334 0.32 -7.62 -17.34
CA GLY A 334 0.54 -7.03 -18.66
C GLY A 334 -0.58 -7.39 -19.64
N SER A 335 -0.50 -6.83 -20.84
CA SER A 335 -1.44 -7.10 -21.94
C SER A 335 -0.86 -8.12 -22.90
N HIS A 336 -1.70 -9.04 -23.38
CA HIS A 336 -1.41 -9.92 -24.51
C HIS A 336 -2.26 -9.60 -25.73
N THR A 337 -2.66 -8.33 -25.90
CA THR A 337 -3.67 -7.84 -26.88
C THR A 337 -5.10 -8.24 -26.50
N TYR A 338 -6.08 -7.97 -27.36
CA TYR A 338 -7.48 -8.22 -27.05
C TYR A 338 -7.94 -9.59 -27.55
N ASN A 339 -7.57 -9.96 -28.78
CA ASN A 339 -7.97 -11.20 -29.45
C ASN A 339 -6.81 -12.14 -29.83
N HIS A 340 -5.58 -11.89 -29.38
CA HIS A 340 -4.40 -12.71 -29.73
C HIS A 340 -4.01 -12.60 -31.23
N GLU A 341 -4.20 -11.42 -31.82
CA GLU A 341 -3.89 -11.18 -33.23
C GLU A 341 -2.40 -10.94 -33.48
N ASN A 342 -1.94 -11.31 -34.67
CA ASN A 342 -0.57 -11.01 -35.12
C ASN A 342 -0.46 -9.52 -35.50
N LEU A 343 -0.03 -8.68 -34.56
CA LEU A 343 -0.08 -7.21 -34.69
C LEU A 343 0.60 -6.67 -35.97
N PRO A 344 1.81 -7.13 -36.37
CA PRO A 344 2.43 -6.67 -37.62
C PRO A 344 1.65 -6.99 -38.90
N GLN A 345 0.75 -7.99 -38.89
CA GLN A 345 -0.05 -8.37 -40.05
C GLN A 345 -1.35 -7.57 -40.16
N LEU A 346 -1.71 -6.81 -39.12
CA LEU A 346 -2.90 -5.99 -39.11
C LEU A 346 -2.63 -4.60 -39.72
N PRO A 347 -3.66 -3.97 -40.32
CA PRO A 347 -3.66 -2.53 -40.55
C PRO A 347 -3.35 -1.77 -39.26
N ALA A 348 -2.55 -0.71 -39.34
CA ALA A 348 -2.05 0.03 -38.17
C ALA A 348 -3.13 0.43 -37.16
N LYS A 349 -4.33 0.81 -37.63
CA LYS A 349 -5.46 1.16 -36.77
C LYS A 349 -5.99 -0.05 -35.99
N GLN A 350 -6.10 -1.21 -36.63
CA GLN A 350 -6.56 -2.44 -35.98
C GLN A 350 -5.53 -2.94 -34.95
N ALA A 351 -4.24 -2.87 -35.27
CA ALA A 351 -3.17 -3.18 -34.31
C ALA A 351 -3.23 -2.24 -33.08
N GLN A 352 -3.48 -0.94 -33.31
CA GLN A 352 -3.66 0.02 -32.23
C GLN A 352 -4.92 -0.28 -31.40
N ASP A 353 -6.03 -0.67 -32.03
CA ASP A 353 -7.28 -1.01 -31.35
C ASP A 353 -7.11 -2.26 -30.47
N GLU A 354 -6.41 -3.29 -30.95
CA GLU A 354 -6.06 -4.50 -30.18
C GLU A 354 -5.31 -4.15 -28.88
N ILE A 355 -4.31 -3.26 -28.96
CA ILE A 355 -3.54 -2.81 -27.79
C ILE A 355 -4.39 -1.94 -26.87
N LYS A 356 -5.08 -0.94 -27.43
CA LYS A 356 -5.80 0.09 -26.67
C LYS A 356 -7.00 -0.49 -25.95
N LYS A 357 -7.75 -1.40 -26.58
CA LYS A 357 -8.96 -1.98 -26.00
C LYS A 357 -8.67 -2.75 -24.72
N THR A 358 -7.63 -3.59 -24.71
CA THR A 358 -7.19 -4.28 -23.48
C THR A 358 -6.69 -3.30 -22.42
N SER A 359 -5.92 -2.28 -22.82
CA SER A 359 -5.40 -1.27 -21.89
C SER A 359 -6.50 -0.47 -21.19
N ASP A 360 -7.52 -0.03 -21.94
CA ASP A 360 -8.66 0.70 -21.40
C ASP A 360 -9.55 -0.21 -20.54
N LEU A 361 -9.73 -1.47 -20.94
CA LEU A 361 -10.49 -2.43 -20.16
C LEU A 361 -9.81 -2.70 -18.81
N MET A 362 -8.49 -2.94 -18.78
CA MET A 362 -7.73 -3.10 -17.53
C MET A 362 -7.87 -1.88 -16.62
N GLN A 363 -7.77 -0.66 -17.18
CA GLN A 363 -7.93 0.56 -16.39
C GLN A 363 -9.34 0.67 -15.80
N LYS A 364 -10.36 0.31 -16.58
CA LYS A 364 -11.77 0.38 -16.17
C LYS A 364 -12.13 -0.66 -15.12
N THR A 365 -11.69 -1.91 -15.30
CA THR A 365 -12.14 -3.03 -14.48
C THR A 365 -11.20 -3.30 -13.31
N VAL A 366 -9.89 -3.28 -13.53
CA VAL A 366 -8.86 -3.60 -12.52
C VAL A 366 -8.35 -2.34 -11.80
N GLY A 367 -8.42 -1.18 -12.45
CA GLY A 367 -7.94 0.09 -11.91
C GLY A 367 -6.48 0.41 -12.24
N ILE A 368 -5.83 -0.41 -13.08
CA ILE A 368 -4.44 -0.25 -13.50
C ILE A 368 -4.32 -0.28 -15.02
N ARG A 369 -3.29 0.37 -15.58
CA ARG A 369 -2.86 0.15 -16.97
C ARG A 369 -1.96 -1.09 -17.04
N PRO A 370 -1.88 -1.76 -18.21
CA PRO A 370 -0.96 -2.89 -18.39
C PRO A 370 0.48 -2.48 -18.10
N GLN A 371 1.20 -3.30 -17.34
CA GLN A 371 2.58 -3.03 -16.92
C GLN A 371 3.63 -3.55 -17.92
N GLY A 372 3.20 -3.84 -19.15
CA GLY A 372 3.97 -4.47 -20.22
C GLY A 372 3.02 -4.94 -21.32
N LEU A 373 3.51 -5.02 -22.56
CA LEU A 373 2.83 -5.70 -23.67
C LEU A 373 3.71 -6.87 -24.08
N ARG A 374 3.15 -8.07 -24.12
CA ARG A 374 3.75 -9.17 -24.88
C ARG A 374 2.96 -9.33 -26.17
N PRO A 375 3.52 -9.04 -27.34
CA PRO A 375 2.83 -9.28 -28.60
C PRO A 375 2.63 -10.79 -28.83
N PRO A 376 1.43 -11.23 -29.25
CA PRO A 376 1.19 -12.61 -29.66
C PRO A 376 2.26 -13.12 -30.63
N TYR A 377 2.67 -14.38 -30.43
CA TYR A 377 3.71 -15.05 -31.22
C TYR A 377 5.09 -14.36 -31.17
N GLY A 378 5.29 -13.40 -30.25
CA GLY A 378 6.46 -12.53 -30.22
C GLY A 378 6.55 -11.57 -31.41
N ALA A 379 5.49 -11.43 -32.21
CA ALA A 379 5.50 -10.67 -33.44
C ALA A 379 5.47 -9.16 -33.17
N THR A 380 6.59 -8.46 -33.39
CA THR A 380 6.66 -7.01 -33.18
C THR A 380 7.48 -6.27 -34.24
N THR A 381 7.24 -4.97 -34.35
CA THR A 381 8.01 -4.02 -35.17
C THR A 381 8.24 -2.71 -34.40
N PRO A 382 9.17 -1.84 -34.81
CA PRO A 382 9.34 -0.54 -34.17
C PRO A 382 8.07 0.31 -34.11
N GLN A 383 7.16 0.14 -35.08
CA GLN A 383 5.86 0.80 -35.09
C GLN A 383 4.95 0.26 -33.98
N ILE A 384 4.84 -1.07 -33.85
CA ILE A 384 4.07 -1.72 -32.78
C ILE A 384 4.63 -1.35 -31.40
N ASN A 385 5.95 -1.39 -31.25
CA ASN A 385 6.63 -1.02 -30.01
C ASN A 385 6.25 0.39 -29.54
N LYS A 386 6.24 1.36 -30.47
CA LYS A 386 5.83 2.74 -30.19
C LYS A 386 4.34 2.86 -29.84
N MET A 387 3.46 2.10 -30.51
CA MET A 387 2.03 2.10 -30.22
C MET A 387 1.71 1.64 -28.80
N ALA A 388 2.51 0.71 -28.27
CA ALA A 388 2.29 0.10 -26.95
C ALA A 388 2.42 1.08 -25.78
N GLN A 389 3.31 2.08 -25.87
CA GLN A 389 3.64 3.04 -24.79
C GLN A 389 3.95 2.38 -23.43
N THR A 390 4.36 1.12 -23.46
CA THR A 390 4.73 0.27 -22.31
C THR A 390 5.94 -0.58 -22.76
N PRO A 391 6.70 -1.20 -21.85
CA PRO A 391 7.76 -2.12 -22.25
C PRO A 391 7.20 -3.29 -23.06
N ILE A 392 7.93 -3.72 -24.08
CA ILE A 392 7.62 -4.89 -24.89
C ILE A 392 8.35 -6.07 -24.31
N ILE A 393 7.62 -7.04 -23.78
CA ILE A 393 8.19 -8.17 -23.04
C ILE A 393 8.11 -9.43 -23.90
N GLN A 394 9.26 -9.94 -24.30
CA GLN A 394 9.45 -11.24 -24.94
C GLN A 394 9.87 -12.26 -23.87
N TRP A 395 10.56 -13.32 -24.27
CA TRP A 395 11.09 -14.34 -23.37
C TRP A 395 12.47 -14.80 -23.87
N SER A 396 13.23 -15.41 -22.96
CA SER A 396 14.52 -16.03 -23.25
C SER A 396 14.49 -17.55 -23.16
N VAL A 397 13.45 -18.10 -22.52
CA VAL A 397 13.21 -19.53 -22.34
C VAL A 397 11.76 -19.79 -22.72
N ASP A 398 11.53 -20.55 -23.78
CA ASP A 398 10.20 -21.06 -24.13
C ASP A 398 10.05 -22.44 -23.51
N SER A 399 9.07 -22.63 -22.63
CA SER A 399 8.86 -23.93 -21.99
C SER A 399 8.31 -25.00 -22.95
N LEU A 400 7.83 -24.60 -24.14
CA LEU A 400 7.15 -25.46 -25.11
C LEU A 400 5.95 -26.18 -24.50
N ASP A 401 5.32 -25.59 -23.49
CA ASP A 401 4.14 -26.13 -22.82
C ASP A 401 2.89 -26.09 -23.71
N TRP A 402 2.83 -25.12 -24.62
CA TRP A 402 1.81 -25.00 -25.64
C TRP A 402 1.84 -26.18 -26.64
N GLU A 403 3.01 -26.78 -26.89
CA GLU A 403 3.22 -27.90 -27.81
C GLU A 403 3.23 -29.26 -27.09
N SER A 404 4.07 -29.43 -26.07
CA SER A 404 4.35 -30.72 -25.44
C SER A 404 3.19 -31.29 -24.62
N LYS A 405 2.44 -30.42 -23.93
CA LYS A 405 1.41 -30.80 -22.93
C LYS A 405 1.92 -31.85 -21.94
N ASN A 406 3.19 -31.79 -21.55
CA ASN A 406 3.82 -32.79 -20.71
C ASN A 406 4.67 -32.14 -19.62
N VAL A 407 4.35 -32.45 -18.36
CA VAL A 407 4.98 -31.84 -17.18
C VAL A 407 6.49 -32.10 -17.13
N ASP A 408 6.94 -33.30 -17.50
CA ASP A 408 8.36 -33.67 -17.46
C ASP A 408 9.16 -32.93 -18.55
N GLN A 409 8.58 -32.80 -19.76
CA GLN A 409 9.20 -32.06 -20.86
C GLN A 409 9.28 -30.56 -20.55
N ILE A 410 8.21 -29.97 -20.01
CA ILE A 410 8.18 -28.58 -19.55
C ILE A 410 9.28 -28.33 -18.52
N GLU A 411 9.39 -29.18 -17.50
CA GLU A 411 10.46 -29.08 -16.50
C GLU A 411 11.84 -29.18 -17.18
N GLN A 412 12.04 -30.19 -18.02
CA GLN A 412 13.33 -30.45 -18.65
C GLN A 412 13.80 -29.28 -19.52
N VAL A 413 12.93 -28.73 -20.38
CA VAL A 413 13.26 -27.58 -21.24
C VAL A 413 13.66 -26.38 -20.39
N VAL A 414 12.82 -26.01 -19.42
CA VAL A 414 13.11 -24.86 -18.54
C VAL A 414 14.43 -25.05 -17.80
N MET A 415 14.66 -26.23 -17.21
CA MET A 415 15.87 -26.48 -16.42
C MET A 415 17.15 -26.53 -17.26
N ASN A 416 17.06 -26.83 -18.55
CA ASN A 416 18.21 -26.85 -19.46
C ASN A 416 18.59 -25.46 -19.97
N GLU A 417 17.62 -24.55 -20.09
CA GLU A 417 17.83 -23.25 -20.73
C GLU A 417 17.90 -22.07 -19.75
N VAL A 418 17.40 -22.24 -18.52
CA VAL A 418 17.33 -21.16 -17.53
C VAL A 418 18.71 -20.68 -17.04
N TYR A 419 18.87 -19.37 -16.99
CA TYR A 419 20.04 -18.67 -16.44
C TYR A 419 19.61 -17.46 -15.57
N ASP A 420 20.57 -16.82 -14.89
CA ASP A 420 20.29 -15.59 -14.13
C ASP A 420 19.80 -14.48 -15.07
N GLY A 421 18.57 -14.01 -14.87
CA GLY A 421 17.97 -13.00 -15.72
C GLY A 421 16.97 -13.54 -16.73
N SER A 422 16.67 -14.84 -16.74
CA SER A 422 15.73 -15.41 -17.71
C SER A 422 14.28 -14.94 -17.47
N ILE A 423 13.57 -14.76 -18.57
CA ILE A 423 12.11 -14.63 -18.63
C ILE A 423 11.58 -15.93 -19.24
N ILE A 424 10.81 -16.69 -18.48
CA ILE A 424 10.27 -18.01 -18.88
C ILE A 424 8.83 -17.83 -19.38
N LEU A 425 8.58 -18.22 -20.64
CA LEU A 425 7.25 -18.28 -21.24
C LEU A 425 6.54 -19.60 -20.87
N MET A 426 5.33 -19.47 -20.33
CA MET A 426 4.36 -20.53 -20.13
C MET A 426 2.96 -19.99 -20.43
N HIS A 427 1.95 -20.86 -20.43
CA HIS A 427 0.55 -20.51 -20.66
C HIS A 427 -0.30 -21.06 -19.51
N ASP A 428 -1.03 -20.21 -18.80
CA ASP A 428 -1.80 -20.63 -17.62
C ASP A 428 -3.16 -21.24 -17.95
N ILE A 429 -3.42 -21.54 -19.22
CA ILE A 429 -4.66 -22.13 -19.74
C ILE A 429 -4.62 -23.66 -19.86
N TYR A 430 -3.52 -24.30 -19.46
CA TYR A 430 -3.35 -25.76 -19.51
C TYR A 430 -3.03 -26.35 -18.13
N ASP A 431 -3.68 -27.45 -17.76
CA ASP A 431 -3.41 -28.14 -16.50
C ASP A 431 -1.93 -28.56 -16.35
N THR A 432 -1.35 -29.06 -17.44
CA THR A 432 0.05 -29.51 -17.50
C THR A 432 1.03 -28.36 -17.31
N SER A 433 0.69 -27.16 -17.76
CA SER A 433 1.50 -25.96 -17.55
C SER A 433 1.46 -25.52 -16.09
N VAL A 434 0.29 -25.58 -15.45
CA VAL A 434 0.15 -25.28 -14.02
C VAL A 434 0.96 -26.26 -13.15
N ASP A 435 0.92 -27.55 -13.48
CA ASP A 435 1.68 -28.58 -12.76
C ASP A 435 3.19 -28.48 -13.06
N GLY A 436 3.56 -28.18 -14.31
CA GLY A 436 4.94 -27.87 -14.72
C GLY A 436 5.50 -26.67 -13.96
N ALA A 437 4.73 -25.58 -13.85
CA ALA A 437 5.12 -24.40 -13.10
C ALA A 437 5.42 -24.73 -11.63
N ALA A 438 4.61 -25.59 -10.99
CA ALA A 438 4.85 -26.01 -9.61
C ALA A 438 6.22 -26.72 -9.45
N ARG A 439 6.57 -27.61 -10.38
CA ARG A 439 7.86 -28.32 -10.37
C ARG A 439 9.04 -27.40 -10.68
N VAL A 440 8.91 -26.56 -11.69
CA VAL A 440 9.91 -25.54 -12.05
C VAL A 440 10.20 -24.62 -10.86
N ILE A 441 9.16 -24.13 -10.17
CA ILE A 441 9.30 -23.30 -8.96
C ILE A 441 10.12 -24.02 -7.89
N GLN A 442 9.82 -25.29 -7.62
CA GLN A 442 10.53 -26.07 -6.62
C GLN A 442 12.02 -26.26 -7.00
N LYS A 443 12.31 -26.64 -8.24
CA LYS A 443 13.67 -26.92 -8.72
C LYS A 443 14.54 -25.66 -8.74
N LEU A 444 14.03 -24.55 -9.27
CA LEU A 444 14.78 -23.30 -9.35
C LEU A 444 15.07 -22.71 -7.97
N LYS A 445 14.13 -22.82 -7.02
CA LYS A 445 14.41 -22.46 -5.62
C LYS A 445 15.54 -23.28 -5.01
N ASN A 446 15.56 -24.58 -5.25
CA ASN A 446 16.63 -25.46 -4.78
C ASN A 446 18.00 -25.10 -5.40
N GLN A 447 18.00 -24.49 -6.59
CA GLN A 447 19.20 -23.94 -7.25
C GLN A 447 19.52 -22.49 -6.86
N GLY A 448 18.83 -21.94 -5.85
CA GLY A 448 19.09 -20.60 -5.30
C GLY A 448 18.50 -19.44 -6.11
N TYR A 449 17.59 -19.70 -7.07
CA TYR A 449 16.91 -18.63 -7.78
C TYR A 449 15.88 -17.92 -6.89
N THR A 450 15.83 -16.60 -7.06
CA THR A 450 14.80 -15.71 -6.53
C THR A 450 13.84 -15.36 -7.64
N PHE A 451 12.58 -15.71 -7.47
CA PHE A 451 11.53 -15.34 -8.40
C PHE A 451 11.11 -13.89 -8.22
N VAL A 452 10.93 -13.18 -9.32
CA VAL A 452 10.56 -11.77 -9.39
C VAL A 452 9.57 -11.55 -10.54
N THR A 453 8.86 -10.42 -10.55
CA THR A 453 8.12 -10.02 -11.76
C THR A 453 9.08 -9.56 -12.85
N VAL A 454 8.62 -9.47 -14.11
CA VAL A 454 9.47 -9.00 -15.23
C VAL A 454 10.00 -7.59 -14.98
N ASN A 455 9.17 -6.66 -14.51
CA ASN A 455 9.61 -5.30 -14.24
C ASN A 455 10.66 -5.26 -13.13
N GLN A 456 10.48 -6.04 -12.07
CA GLN A 456 11.48 -6.17 -11.00
C GLN A 456 12.79 -6.78 -11.52
N LEU A 457 12.70 -7.78 -12.42
CA LEU A 457 13.85 -8.42 -13.04
C LEU A 457 14.70 -7.41 -13.84
N ILE A 458 14.05 -6.68 -14.76
CA ILE A 458 14.71 -5.69 -15.61
C ILE A 458 15.26 -4.54 -14.75
N GLN A 459 14.50 -4.04 -13.79
CA GLN A 459 14.94 -2.97 -12.90
C GLN A 459 16.09 -3.37 -11.96
N ALA A 460 16.22 -4.67 -11.66
CA ALA A 460 17.33 -5.18 -10.87
C ALA A 460 18.66 -5.27 -11.64
N ARG A 461 18.62 -5.17 -12.99
CA ARG A 461 19.80 -5.30 -13.86
C ARG A 461 20.00 -4.12 -14.82
N GLY A 462 19.01 -3.25 -14.96
CA GLY A 462 19.04 -2.12 -15.87
C GLY A 462 17.86 -1.17 -15.68
N LYS A 463 17.56 -0.42 -16.73
CA LYS A 463 16.44 0.53 -16.76
C LYS A 463 15.29 -0.07 -17.57
N LEU A 464 14.09 0.00 -17.01
CA LEU A 464 12.86 -0.36 -17.70
C LEU A 464 12.38 0.85 -18.51
N GLU A 465 12.19 0.68 -19.81
CA GLU A 465 11.85 1.74 -20.76
C GLU A 465 10.64 1.34 -21.61
N ASN A 466 9.74 2.29 -21.81
CA ASN A 466 8.59 2.08 -22.68
C ASN A 466 9.04 1.91 -24.12
N SER A 467 8.32 1.08 -24.89
CA SER A 467 8.61 0.80 -26.31
C SER A 467 9.97 0.14 -26.56
N HIS A 468 10.71 -0.24 -25.52
CA HIS A 468 11.89 -1.08 -25.62
C HIS A 468 11.48 -2.55 -25.55
N VAL A 469 12.19 -3.41 -26.29
CA VAL A 469 11.95 -4.86 -26.33
C VAL A 469 12.89 -5.52 -25.35
N TYR A 470 12.36 -6.39 -24.50
CA TYR A 470 13.14 -7.14 -23.51
C TYR A 470 12.92 -8.64 -23.70
N TYR A 471 14.00 -9.39 -23.90
CA TYR A 471 14.01 -10.85 -23.93
C TYR A 471 14.44 -11.44 -22.59
N ASN A 472 15.27 -10.70 -21.84
CA ASN A 472 15.77 -11.09 -20.52
C ASN A 472 15.99 -9.84 -19.65
N ALA A 473 16.68 -9.99 -18.51
CA ALA A 473 16.92 -8.88 -17.59
C ALA A 473 17.79 -7.73 -18.15
N THR A 474 18.53 -7.94 -19.24
CA THR A 474 19.57 -7.02 -19.74
C THR A 474 19.42 -6.61 -21.21
N GLN A 475 18.58 -7.31 -21.97
CA GLN A 475 18.44 -7.17 -23.42
C GLN A 475 16.99 -7.19 -23.83
#